data_AF-A0A1F8PMZ8-F1
#
_entry.id   AF-A0A1F8PMZ8-F1
#
_cell.length_a   1.000
_cell.length_b   1.000
_cell.length_c   1.000
_cell.angle_alpha   90.00
_cell.angle_beta   90.00
_cell.angle_gamma   90.00
#
_symmetry.space_group_name_H-M   'P 1'
#
loop_
_entity.id
_entity.type
_entity.pdbx_description
1 polymer ?
#
loop_
_entity_poly.entity_id
_entity_poly.type
_entity_poly.pdbx_seq_one_letter_code
_entity_poly.pdbx_strand_id
1 'polypeptide(L)'
;MCQRSKFSSVSNDYEKNIEKLCTRKIQPDCNALFKEIWKDRDTYHHLNPTIPTENSKLQDIAKNKIITLHKIESKVFDYDFTNGAVSPRYPKYWDFNENGTLNIYLRIET
;
A
#
# COMPACT_ATOMS: atom_id res chain seq x y z
N MET A 1 12.62 5.80 11.43
CA MET A 1 11.22 6.22 11.29
C MET A 1 10.92 6.64 9.85
N CYS A 2 9.82 6.14 9.26
CA CYS A 2 9.31 6.59 7.95
C CYS A 2 9.11 8.12 7.95
N GLN A 3 9.73 8.82 7.00
CA GLN A 3 9.68 10.28 6.97
C GLN A 3 8.32 10.74 6.43
N ARG A 4 7.61 11.54 7.23
CA ARG A 4 6.36 12.16 6.77
C ARG A 4 6.67 13.02 5.54
N SER A 5 5.98 12.77 4.44
CA SER A 5 6.10 13.60 3.24
C SER A 5 5.81 15.06 3.57
N LYS A 6 6.64 15.99 3.09
CA LYS A 6 6.45 17.45 3.22
C LYS A 6 5.31 17.99 2.34
N PHE A 7 4.24 17.23 2.14
CA PHE A 7 3.08 17.70 1.42
C PHE A 7 2.35 18.76 2.27
N SER A 8 2.29 19.99 1.77
CA SER A 8 1.65 21.13 2.43
C SER A 8 0.13 20.99 2.55
N SER A 9 -0.49 20.04 1.85
CA SER A 9 -1.89 19.68 2.01
C SER A 9 -2.12 18.24 1.54
N VAL A 10 -2.44 17.36 2.49
CA VAL A 10 -3.08 16.08 2.20
C VAL A 10 -4.58 16.37 2.15
N SER A 11 -5.26 15.95 1.09
CA SER A 11 -6.71 16.14 0.99
C SER A 11 -7.40 15.14 1.93
N ASN A 12 -8.58 15.51 2.45
CA ASN A 12 -9.46 14.51 3.11
C ASN A 12 -10.06 13.53 2.08
N ASP A 13 -10.00 13.88 0.79
CA ASP A 13 -10.43 13.05 -0.32
C ASP A 13 -9.29 12.11 -0.73
N TYR A 14 -9.54 10.80 -0.57
CA TYR A 14 -8.57 9.76 -0.88
C TYR A 14 -8.20 9.74 -2.37
N GLU A 15 -9.17 9.95 -3.27
CA GLU A 15 -8.93 9.88 -4.72
C GLU A 15 -8.06 11.04 -5.19
N LYS A 16 -8.28 12.25 -4.64
CA LYS A 16 -7.40 13.41 -4.89
C LYS A 16 -5.97 13.17 -4.43
N ASN A 17 -5.78 12.42 -3.33
CA ASN A 17 -4.44 12.06 -2.88
C ASN A 17 -3.78 11.09 -3.87
N ILE A 18 -4.50 10.08 -4.38
CA ILE A 18 -3.96 9.16 -5.39
C ILE A 18 -3.58 9.92 -6.66
N GLU A 19 -4.45 10.80 -7.16
CA GLU A 19 -4.18 11.60 -8.35
C GLU A 19 -2.93 12.46 -8.18
N LYS A 20 -2.79 13.13 -7.04
CA LYS A 20 -1.60 13.92 -6.71
C LYS A 20 -0.34 13.08 -6.70
N LEU A 21 -0.39 11.85 -6.17
CA LEU A 21 0.74 10.93 -6.16
C LEU A 21 1.10 10.48 -7.58
N CYS A 22 0.10 10.16 -8.41
CA CYS A 22 0.26 9.77 -9.80
C CYS A 22 0.91 10.89 -10.62
N THR A 23 0.42 12.12 -10.51
CA THR A 23 0.93 13.28 -11.25
C THR A 23 2.38 13.61 -10.88
N ARG A 24 2.74 13.47 -9.60
CA ARG A 24 4.09 13.78 -9.13
C ARG A 24 5.12 12.68 -9.41
N LYS A 25 4.69 11.44 -9.69
CA LYS A 25 5.56 10.29 -9.99
C LYS A 25 6.67 10.05 -8.96
N ILE A 26 6.44 10.44 -7.70
CA ILE A 26 7.45 10.34 -6.64
C ILE A 26 7.48 8.96 -5.98
N GLN A 27 6.57 8.07 -6.32
CA GLN A 27 6.38 6.76 -5.72
C GLN A 27 6.12 5.72 -6.82
N PRO A 28 6.26 4.42 -6.55
CA PRO A 28 5.91 3.39 -7.53
C PRO A 28 4.47 3.56 -8.01
N ASP A 29 4.23 3.20 -9.27
CA ASP A 29 2.89 3.26 -9.83
C ASP A 29 2.01 2.17 -9.20
N CYS A 30 1.20 2.60 -8.24
CA CYS A 30 0.21 1.79 -7.54
C CYS A 30 -1.21 2.36 -7.75
N ASN A 31 -1.44 3.25 -8.72
CA ASN A 31 -2.70 3.99 -8.85
C ASN A 31 -3.93 3.07 -8.94
N ALA A 32 -3.88 2.08 -9.84
CA ALA A 32 -4.96 1.11 -9.98
C ALA A 32 -5.18 0.28 -8.69
N LEU A 33 -4.10 -0.14 -8.03
CA LEU A 33 -4.17 -0.93 -6.81
C LEU A 33 -4.74 -0.12 -5.63
N PHE A 34 -4.40 1.17 -5.52
CA PHE A 34 -4.97 2.06 -4.51
C PHE A 34 -6.47 2.25 -4.70
N LYS A 35 -6.93 2.40 -5.94
CA LYS A 35 -8.37 2.45 -6.24
C LYS A 35 -9.06 1.13 -5.91
N GLU A 36 -8.45 0.00 -6.26
CA GLU A 36 -8.96 -1.33 -6.00
C GLU A 36 -9.12 -1.63 -4.49
N ILE A 37 -8.10 -1.33 -3.68
CA ILE A 37 -8.15 -1.55 -2.24
C ILE A 37 -9.16 -0.62 -1.55
N TRP A 38 -9.38 0.58 -2.07
CA TRP A 38 -10.35 1.54 -1.54
C TRP A 38 -11.80 1.28 -1.95
N LYS A 39 -12.02 0.50 -3.01
CA LYS A 39 -13.36 0.17 -3.52
C LYS A 39 -14.28 -0.33 -2.39
N ASP A 40 -15.52 0.18 -2.37
CA ASP A 40 -16.59 -0.18 -1.42
C ASP A 40 -16.30 0.13 0.06
N ARG A 41 -15.19 0.84 0.37
CA ARG A 41 -14.80 1.18 1.74
C ARG A 41 -15.92 1.82 2.55
N ASP A 42 -16.65 2.78 1.97
CA ASP A 42 -17.72 3.47 2.68
C ASP A 42 -18.95 2.59 2.92
N THR A 43 -19.20 1.62 2.02
CA THR A 43 -20.24 0.62 2.23
C THR A 43 -19.96 -0.16 3.51
N TYR A 44 -18.73 -0.65 3.69
CA TYR A 44 -18.31 -1.37 4.89
C TYR A 44 -18.17 -0.46 6.13
N HIS A 45 -17.63 0.74 5.98
CA HIS A 45 -17.43 1.68 7.07
C HIS A 45 -18.74 2.12 7.71
N HIS A 46 -19.80 2.31 6.92
CA HIS A 46 -21.13 2.69 7.40
C HIS A 46 -22.05 1.49 7.65
N LEU A 47 -21.56 0.26 7.46
CA LEU A 47 -22.35 -0.97 7.59
C LEU A 47 -23.66 -0.92 6.79
N ASN A 48 -23.57 -0.48 5.53
CA ASN A 48 -24.75 -0.32 4.68
C ASN A 48 -25.54 -1.64 4.57
N PRO A 49 -26.88 -1.60 4.49
CA PRO A 49 -27.70 -2.81 4.35
C PRO A 49 -27.41 -3.66 3.10
N THR A 50 -26.69 -3.10 2.12
CA THR A 50 -26.29 -3.76 0.88
C THR A 50 -25.06 -4.64 1.03
N ILE A 51 -24.39 -4.67 2.19
CA ILE A 51 -23.27 -5.56 2.45
C ILE A 51 -23.73 -7.02 2.36
N PRO A 52 -23.00 -7.90 1.65
CA PRO A 52 -23.27 -9.33 1.68
C PRO A 52 -23.21 -9.88 3.11
N THR A 53 -24.23 -10.63 3.52
CA THR A 53 -24.26 -11.30 4.83
C THR A 53 -23.68 -12.72 4.78
N GLU A 54 -23.50 -13.26 3.58
CA GLU A 54 -22.90 -14.58 3.38
C GLU A 54 -21.40 -14.55 3.69
N ASN A 55 -20.97 -15.38 4.64
CA ASN A 55 -19.58 -15.45 5.07
C ASN A 55 -18.59 -15.74 3.95
N SER A 56 -18.94 -16.59 2.98
CA SER A 56 -18.08 -16.90 1.83
C SER A 56 -17.76 -15.65 1.01
N LYS A 57 -18.77 -14.82 0.70
CA LYS A 57 -18.59 -13.56 -0.04
C LYS A 57 -17.73 -12.57 0.75
N LEU A 58 -17.94 -12.47 2.07
CA LEU A 58 -17.12 -11.62 2.93
C LEU A 58 -15.66 -12.09 2.97
N GLN A 59 -15.42 -13.40 3.02
CA GLN A 59 -14.09 -13.99 2.96
C GLN A 59 -13.39 -13.70 1.63
N ASP A 60 -14.10 -13.84 0.50
CA ASP A 60 -13.56 -13.51 -0.83
C ASP A 60 -13.15 -12.04 -0.93
N ILE A 61 -13.98 -11.14 -0.39
CA ILE A 61 -13.69 -9.70 -0.36
C ILE A 61 -12.47 -9.43 0.51
N ALA A 62 -12.41 -10.00 1.72
CA ALA A 62 -11.25 -9.85 2.60
C ALA A 62 -9.96 -10.38 1.97
N LYS A 63 -10.02 -11.56 1.35
CA LYS A 63 -8.90 -12.17 0.63
C LYS A 63 -8.41 -11.26 -0.49
N ASN A 64 -9.32 -10.74 -1.31
CA ASN A 64 -8.98 -9.81 -2.39
C ASN A 64 -8.29 -8.56 -1.85
N LYS A 65 -8.80 -7.95 -0.76
CA LYS A 65 -8.17 -6.78 -0.13
C LYS A 65 -6.77 -7.08 0.39
N ILE A 66 -6.55 -8.25 1.00
CA ILE A 66 -5.22 -8.69 1.48
C ILE A 66 -4.25 -8.87 0.31
N ILE A 67 -4.70 -9.49 -0.79
CA ILE A 67 -3.89 -9.66 -2.01
C ILE A 67 -3.55 -8.30 -2.62
N THR A 68 -4.51 -7.38 -2.74
CA THR A 68 -4.24 -6.03 -3.25
C THR A 68 -3.27 -5.28 -2.36
N LEU A 69 -3.41 -5.37 -1.03
CA LEU A 69 -2.46 -4.79 -0.08
C LEU A 69 -1.06 -5.34 -0.28
N HIS A 70 -0.93 -6.66 -0.41
CA HIS A 70 0.36 -7.30 -0.68
C HIS A 70 0.99 -6.79 -1.98
N LYS A 71 0.22 -6.67 -3.07
CA LYS A 71 0.72 -6.10 -4.34
C LYS A 71 1.21 -4.65 -4.18
N ILE A 72 0.52 -3.85 -3.38
CA ILE A 72 0.95 -2.47 -3.07
C ILE A 72 2.27 -2.50 -2.30
N GLU A 73 2.35 -3.30 -1.24
CA GLU A 73 3.55 -3.42 -0.40
C GLU A 73 4.76 -3.90 -1.20
N SER A 74 4.62 -4.92 -2.03
CA SER A 74 5.70 -5.43 -2.89
C SER A 74 6.23 -4.39 -3.87
N LYS A 75 5.39 -3.42 -4.29
CA LYS A 75 5.84 -2.30 -5.12
C LYS A 75 6.51 -1.20 -4.30
N VAL A 76 5.91 -0.81 -3.17
CA VAL A 76 6.41 0.29 -2.32
C VAL A 76 7.73 -0.09 -1.65
N PHE A 77 7.84 -1.33 -1.18
CA PHE A 77 9.01 -1.92 -0.55
C PHE A 77 9.75 -2.84 -1.53
N ASP A 78 9.82 -2.44 -2.80
CA ASP A 78 10.64 -3.14 -3.79
C ASP A 78 12.13 -2.93 -3.49
N TYR A 79 12.94 -3.95 -3.73
CA TYR A 79 14.38 -3.95 -3.48
C TYR A 79 15.11 -4.89 -4.44
N ASP A 80 16.37 -4.57 -4.73
CA ASP A 80 17.30 -5.40 -5.48
C ASP A 80 18.42 -5.91 -4.56
N PHE A 81 19.20 -6.89 -5.02
CA PHE A 81 20.45 -7.29 -4.36
C PHE A 81 21.65 -6.79 -5.16
N THR A 82 22.49 -5.98 -4.52
CA THR A 82 23.71 -5.42 -5.12
C THR A 82 24.91 -5.77 -4.24
N ASN A 83 25.88 -6.52 -4.76
CA ASN A 83 27.08 -6.94 -4.03
C ASN A 83 26.79 -7.62 -2.67
N GLY A 84 25.75 -8.44 -2.61
CA GLY A 84 25.34 -9.15 -1.38
C GLY A 84 24.58 -8.28 -0.36
N ALA A 85 24.34 -7.00 -0.67
CA ALA A 85 23.54 -6.09 0.15
C ALA A 85 22.16 -5.84 -0.48
N VAL A 86 21.17 -5.60 0.38
CA VAL A 86 19.83 -5.19 -0.04
C VAL A 86 19.87 -3.72 -0.46
N SER A 87 19.36 -3.42 -1.64
CA SER A 87 19.28 -2.09 -2.23
C SER A 87 17.82 -1.73 -2.51
N PRO A 88 17.14 -1.01 -1.60
CA PRO A 88 15.77 -0.56 -1.81
C PRO A 88 15.59 0.29 -3.07
N ARG A 89 14.59 -0.03 -3.91
CA ARG A 89 14.24 0.80 -5.09
C ARG A 89 13.67 2.15 -4.67
N TYR A 90 12.98 2.20 -3.53
CA TYR A 90 12.39 3.43 -2.98
C TYR A 90 12.83 3.67 -1.51
N PRO A 91 14.10 4.08 -1.26
CA PRO A 91 14.68 4.13 0.09
C PRO A 91 13.91 4.96 1.12
N LYS A 92 13.19 6.00 0.68
CA LYS A 92 12.39 6.88 1.55
C LYS A 92 11.26 6.18 2.32
N TYR A 93 10.84 4.99 1.88
CA TYR A 93 9.82 4.19 2.56
C TYR A 93 10.42 3.17 3.53
N TRP A 94 11.73 2.97 3.51
CA TRP A 94 12.42 2.01 4.35
C TRP A 94 12.94 2.65 5.63
N ASP A 95 12.96 1.86 6.69
CA ASP A 95 13.58 2.26 7.94
C ASP A 95 14.95 1.58 8.07
N PHE A 96 16.00 2.39 8.05
CA PHE A 96 17.38 1.90 8.23
C PHE A 96 17.75 1.99 9.70
N ASN A 97 18.27 0.90 10.24
CA ASN A 97 18.86 0.86 11.56
C ASN A 97 20.19 1.65 11.57
N GLU A 98 20.63 2.08 12.74
CA GLU A 98 21.89 2.84 12.91
C GLU A 98 23.12 2.08 12.38
N ASN A 99 23.07 0.75 12.35
CA ASN A 99 24.12 -0.12 11.83
C ASN A 99 24.03 -0.37 10.31
N GLY A 100 23.17 0.34 9.58
CA GLY A 100 23.00 0.21 8.13
C GLY A 100 22.19 -1.01 7.67
N THR A 101 21.61 -1.77 8.59
CA THR A 101 20.69 -2.88 8.26
C THR A 101 19.25 -2.39 8.10
N LEU A 102 18.39 -3.19 7.47
CA LEU A 102 16.95 -2.93 7.36
C LEU A 102 16.17 -4.24 7.54
N ASN A 103 14.91 -4.12 7.96
CA ASN A 103 14.01 -5.27 8.08
C ASN A 103 13.20 -5.46 6.80
N ILE A 104 13.27 -6.64 6.20
CA ILE A 104 12.42 -7.03 5.06
C ILE A 104 11.24 -7.84 5.58
N TYR A 105 10.04 -7.36 5.31
CA TYR A 105 8.82 -8.11 5.60
C TYR A 105 8.51 -9.05 4.44
N LEU A 106 8.95 -10.30 4.57
CA LEU A 106 8.59 -11.36 3.64
C LEU A 106 7.16 -11.80 3.94
N ARG A 107 6.19 -11.34 3.14
CA ARG A 107 4.90 -12.03 3.07
C ARG A 107 5.09 -13.26 2.20
N ILE A 108 5.14 -14.43 2.84
CA ILE A 108 5.09 -15.72 2.15
C ILE A 108 3.69 -15.85 1.56
N GLU A 109 3.62 -16.16 0.26
CA GLU A 109 2.43 -16.11 -0.59
C GLU A 109 1.16 -16.70 0.06
N THR A 110 0.04 -15.99 -0.10
CA THR A 110 -1.33 -16.48 0.20
C THR A 110 -2.10 -16.81 -1.06
#